data_AF-A0AAD3DL95-F1
#
_entry.id   AF-A0AAD3DL95-F1
#
_cell.length_a   1.000
_cell.length_b   1.000
_cell.length_c   1.000
_cell.angle_alpha   90.00
_cell.angle_beta   90.00
_cell.angle_gamma   90.00
#
_symmetry.space_group_name_H-M   'P 1'
#
loop_
_entity.id
_entity.type
_entity.pdbx_description
1 polymer ?
#
loop_
_entity_poly.entity_id
_entity_poly.type
_entity_poly.pdbx_seq_one_letter_code
_entity_poly.pdbx_strand_id
1 'polypeptide(L)'
;MDSLKRSADAAGFNGDGGPEYKSARLPDRFESCDPRLRDRLQRLIQTGLIRADDVDERAIGLLKELRLDDAINVVDQFERSLLGGNVKNKSAYLAGVATRHKHFGHGPKLSKDVQQRLEQLYRSGKMRDTILDSKVLEAINDLEPGLAMRVVDNFETKDLQDARNLSALFMSTIKVTKEQIARERSYGMPPPPPHGYRDPLPPPPHHHHHHPPPPHGMPPPSYGMPPPPYSPPPYSPPPQQYGSQASYPPPMVHAPPPMAAAAPPPRRHYGSDQAAMGVRVDELHNLSQHAPYVPASVALALQRAWDSGNRLVSLLDDGSWKALSELEAPHGLQVVNEVVEAMNSQQIRNCNAFLISVAKKFMAGLAPSPGGGYGGSGSGGGSYGGSGGGSGSYGGEPGGYSSGGYGGVPAGPSVQKGVPALNRLRGILAQRAQDLLAQQSHVLRDSHFDEVVVSQLQKLPEHEAMEVLAEVGRHELVGVKNIPAYIMGIINRYKRGSSRPGY
;
A
#
# COMPACT_ATOMS: atom_id res chain seq x y z
N MET A 1 14.73 -81.07 60.82
CA MET A 1 14.11 -79.89 60.17
C MET A 1 15.18 -79.21 59.35
N ASP A 2 15.58 -79.93 58.31
CA ASP A 2 16.43 -79.48 57.23
C ASP A 2 15.58 -78.75 56.21
N SER A 3 15.91 -77.49 55.91
CA SER A 3 15.78 -76.97 54.55
C SER A 3 16.22 -75.52 54.43
N LEU A 4 17.00 -75.30 53.37
CA LEU A 4 17.09 -74.04 52.62
C LEU A 4 17.98 -72.93 53.22
N LYS A 5 19.24 -73.28 53.47
CA LYS A 5 20.39 -72.37 53.24
C LYS A 5 21.09 -72.79 51.95
N ARG A 6 20.70 -72.23 50.81
CA ARG A 6 21.53 -72.19 49.59
C ARG A 6 21.34 -70.89 48.83
N SER A 7 22.43 -70.14 48.80
CA SER A 7 23.02 -69.54 47.59
C SER A 7 22.19 -68.49 46.84
N ALA A 8 22.42 -67.22 47.17
CA ALA A 8 22.12 -66.07 46.32
C ALA A 8 23.37 -65.22 45.99
N ASP A 9 24.59 -65.69 46.29
CA ASP A 9 25.85 -64.95 46.09
C ASP A 9 26.59 -65.28 44.78
N ALA A 10 25.88 -65.81 43.76
CA ALA A 10 26.49 -66.18 42.47
C ALA A 10 25.83 -65.50 41.25
N ALA A 11 25.06 -64.43 41.45
CA ALA A 11 24.68 -63.54 40.36
C ALA A 11 25.54 -62.28 40.48
N GLY A 12 26.62 -62.23 39.70
CA GLY A 12 27.55 -61.10 39.59
C GLY A 12 26.88 -59.83 39.04
N PHE A 13 25.97 -59.27 39.83
CA PHE A 13 25.33 -57.97 39.60
C PHE A 13 26.07 -56.94 40.46
N ASN A 14 27.31 -56.65 40.08
CA ASN A 14 27.92 -55.38 40.47
C ASN A 14 27.18 -54.29 39.69
N GLY A 15 26.08 -53.83 40.28
CA GLY A 15 25.23 -52.73 39.80
C GLY A 15 25.92 -51.37 39.95
N ASP A 16 27.06 -51.20 39.29
CA ASP A 16 27.67 -49.90 39.00
C ASP A 16 27.43 -49.51 37.52
N GLY A 17 26.32 -50.00 36.96
CA GLY A 17 25.78 -49.57 35.68
C GLY A 17 25.03 -48.26 35.86
N GLY A 18 25.73 -47.18 36.22
CA GLY A 18 25.24 -45.84 35.90
C GLY A 18 24.87 -45.81 34.41
N PRO A 19 23.76 -45.15 34.01
CA PRO A 19 23.26 -45.21 32.64
C PRO A 19 24.43 -44.92 31.70
N GLU A 20 24.82 -45.96 30.96
CA GLU A 20 25.93 -45.93 30.03
C GLU A 20 25.55 -44.89 28.97
N TYR A 21 25.97 -43.65 29.18
CA TYR A 21 25.86 -42.57 28.21
C TYR A 21 26.81 -42.94 27.08
N LYS A 22 26.35 -43.86 26.21
CA LYS A 22 26.93 -44.15 24.90
C LYS A 22 27.43 -42.82 24.38
N SER A 23 28.76 -42.72 24.23
CA SER A 23 29.48 -41.54 23.80
C SER A 23 28.60 -40.78 22.82
N ALA A 24 28.10 -39.62 23.29
CA ALA A 24 26.99 -38.88 22.72
C ALA A 24 27.40 -38.32 21.35
N ARG A 25 27.51 -39.21 20.37
CA ARG A 25 27.68 -38.86 18.97
C ARG A 25 26.42 -38.10 18.62
N LEU A 26 26.60 -36.84 18.22
CA LEU A 26 25.47 -36.03 17.78
C LEU A 26 24.74 -36.81 16.69
N PRO A 27 23.39 -36.89 16.76
CA PRO A 27 22.60 -37.45 15.69
C PRO A 27 22.99 -36.82 14.33
N ASP A 28 22.98 -37.62 13.26
CA ASP A 28 23.43 -37.21 11.93
C ASP A 28 22.74 -35.92 11.42
N ARG A 29 21.53 -35.60 11.92
CA ARG A 29 20.82 -34.35 11.59
C ARG A 29 21.62 -33.07 11.88
N PHE A 30 22.50 -33.09 12.89
CA PHE A 30 23.36 -31.95 13.22
C PHE A 30 24.58 -31.82 12.30
N GLU A 31 24.97 -32.88 11.58
CA GLU A 31 26.12 -32.84 10.67
C GLU A 31 25.90 -31.89 9.49
N SER A 32 24.63 -31.66 9.14
CA SER A 32 24.24 -30.75 8.06
C SER A 32 24.26 -29.26 8.45
N CYS A 33 24.58 -28.93 9.71
CA CYS A 33 24.72 -27.56 10.19
C CYS A 33 26.13 -27.02 9.97
N ASP A 34 26.27 -25.70 9.94
CA ASP A 34 27.58 -25.05 9.99
C ASP A 34 28.39 -25.54 11.23
N PRO A 35 29.71 -25.81 11.11
CA PRO A 35 30.52 -26.31 12.22
C PRO A 35 30.42 -25.44 13.49
N ARG A 36 30.40 -24.11 13.38
CA ARG A 36 30.32 -23.21 14.54
C ARG A 36 28.97 -23.33 15.24
N LEU A 37 27.90 -23.44 14.47
CA LEU A 37 26.54 -23.65 15.00
C LEU A 37 26.40 -25.02 15.67
N ARG A 38 26.95 -26.06 15.02
CA ARG A 38 26.98 -27.43 15.54
C ARG A 38 27.74 -27.50 16.87
N ASP A 39 28.93 -26.91 16.95
CA ASP A 39 29.73 -26.87 18.17
C ASP A 39 28.98 -26.17 19.31
N ARG A 40 28.19 -25.14 18.99
CA ARG A 40 27.36 -24.43 19.98
C ARG A 40 26.23 -25.31 20.51
N LEU A 41 25.51 -26.00 19.63
CA LEU A 41 24.46 -26.95 20.02
C LEU A 41 25.03 -28.15 20.79
N GLN A 42 26.19 -28.65 20.38
CA GLN A 42 26.91 -29.72 21.07
C GLN A 42 27.25 -29.35 22.51
N ARG A 43 27.71 -28.10 22.72
CA ARG A 43 28.00 -27.60 24.06
C ARG A 43 26.76 -27.64 24.96
N LEU A 44 25.59 -27.28 24.47
CA LEU A 44 24.33 -27.35 25.25
C LEU A 44 23.95 -28.78 25.62
N ILE A 45 24.28 -29.75 24.76
CA ILE A 45 24.06 -31.18 25.04
C ILE A 45 25.06 -31.68 26.09
N GLN A 46 26.34 -31.31 25.94
CA GLN A 46 27.40 -31.71 26.88
C GLN A 46 27.20 -31.13 28.29
N THR A 47 26.66 -29.92 28.40
CA THR A 47 26.32 -29.33 29.70
C THR A 47 25.03 -29.91 30.30
N GLY A 48 24.32 -30.77 29.58
CA GLY A 48 23.06 -31.36 30.03
C GLY A 48 21.87 -30.40 30.02
N LEU A 49 22.02 -29.20 29.45
CA LEU A 49 20.91 -28.23 29.33
C LEU A 49 19.79 -28.76 28.42
N ILE A 50 20.17 -29.44 27.34
CA ILE A 50 19.26 -30.10 26.41
C ILE A 50 19.72 -31.53 26.12
N ARG A 51 18.78 -32.41 25.80
CA ARG A 51 19.05 -33.72 25.19
C ARG A 51 19.12 -33.56 23.68
N ALA A 52 19.80 -34.48 22.99
CA ALA A 52 19.87 -34.44 21.53
C ALA A 52 18.47 -34.47 20.87
N ASP A 53 17.50 -35.16 21.48
CA ASP A 53 16.11 -35.27 21.03
C ASP A 53 15.20 -34.12 21.44
N ASP A 54 15.70 -33.18 22.27
CA ASP A 54 14.94 -31.99 22.65
C ASP A 54 14.87 -30.95 21.51
N VAL A 55 15.60 -31.15 20.42
CA VAL A 55 15.63 -30.29 19.23
C VAL A 55 15.24 -31.12 18.01
N ASP A 56 14.08 -30.82 17.44
CA ASP A 56 13.56 -31.50 16.25
C ASP A 56 14.17 -30.97 14.94
N GLU A 57 13.95 -31.70 13.85
CA GLU A 57 14.44 -31.33 12.51
C GLU A 57 13.90 -29.98 12.03
N ARG A 58 12.70 -29.59 12.46
CA ARG A 58 12.09 -28.31 12.07
C ARG A 58 12.86 -27.14 12.68
N ALA A 59 13.20 -27.21 13.97
CA ALA A 59 14.02 -26.20 14.64
C ALA A 59 15.41 -26.09 14.00
N ILE A 60 16.02 -27.23 13.65
CA ILE A 60 17.31 -27.25 12.93
C ILE A 60 17.18 -26.63 11.53
N GLY A 61 16.12 -26.96 10.78
CA GLY A 61 15.85 -26.37 9.47
C GLY A 61 15.76 -24.85 9.54
N LEU A 62 15.04 -24.30 10.53
CA LEU A 62 14.95 -22.86 10.75
C LEU A 62 16.30 -22.22 11.06
N LEU A 63 17.14 -22.86 11.89
CA LEU A 63 18.48 -22.34 12.19
C LEU A 63 19.39 -22.33 10.96
N LYS A 64 19.24 -23.30 10.05
CA LYS A 64 20.01 -23.37 8.79
C LYS A 64 19.60 -22.30 7.77
N GLU A 65 18.37 -21.81 7.83
CA GLU A 65 17.89 -20.73 6.98
C GLU A 65 18.38 -19.34 7.44
N LEU A 66 18.81 -19.22 8.70
CA LEU A 66 19.35 -17.98 9.25
C LEU A 66 20.80 -17.75 8.81
N ARG A 67 21.25 -16.49 8.86
CA ARG A 67 22.69 -16.21 8.80
C ARG A 67 23.36 -16.84 10.02
N LEU A 68 24.61 -17.27 9.85
CA LEU A 68 25.33 -18.00 10.89
C LEU A 68 25.36 -17.24 12.23
N ASP A 69 25.63 -15.94 12.20
CA ASP A 69 25.68 -15.14 13.42
C ASP A 69 24.30 -14.99 14.08
N ASP A 70 23.22 -14.88 13.29
CA ASP A 70 21.84 -14.88 13.79
C ASP A 70 21.49 -16.22 14.44
N ALA A 71 21.85 -17.34 13.80
CA ALA A 71 21.63 -18.68 14.34
C ALA A 71 22.37 -18.89 15.67
N ILE A 72 23.62 -18.41 15.77
CA ILE A 72 24.38 -18.46 17.03
C ILE A 72 23.69 -17.61 18.10
N ASN A 73 23.25 -16.39 17.76
CA ASN A 73 22.52 -15.52 18.70
C ASN A 73 21.20 -16.13 19.19
N VAL A 74 20.48 -16.84 18.32
CA VAL A 74 19.28 -17.61 18.67
C VAL A 74 19.62 -18.71 19.67
N VAL A 75 20.68 -19.47 19.45
CA VAL A 75 21.13 -20.54 20.36
C VAL A 75 21.59 -19.96 21.71
N ASP A 76 22.29 -18.83 21.71
CA ASP A 76 22.69 -18.13 22.94
C ASP A 76 21.48 -17.60 23.73
N GLN A 77 20.48 -17.06 23.04
CA GLN A 77 19.22 -16.65 23.66
C GLN A 77 18.46 -17.83 24.24
N PHE A 78 18.46 -18.96 23.53
CA PHE A 78 17.87 -20.20 23.99
C PHE A 78 18.57 -20.72 25.25
N GLU A 79 19.90 -20.76 25.28
CA GLU A 79 20.71 -21.14 26.45
C GLU A 79 20.35 -20.31 27.69
N ARG A 80 20.33 -18.97 27.55
CA ARG A 80 19.93 -18.06 28.64
C ARG A 80 18.53 -18.36 29.17
N SER A 81 17.61 -18.75 28.28
CA SER A 81 16.22 -19.03 28.64
C SER A 81 16.06 -20.39 29.33
N LEU A 82 16.87 -21.38 28.96
CA LEU A 82 16.94 -22.68 29.62
C LEU A 82 17.47 -22.57 31.05
N LEU A 83 18.51 -21.76 31.26
CA LEU A 83 19.06 -21.50 32.59
C LEU A 83 18.04 -20.85 33.54
N GLY A 84 17.06 -20.11 32.99
CA GLY A 84 15.95 -19.56 33.75
C GLY A 84 14.84 -20.57 34.11
N GLY A 85 14.93 -21.83 33.68
CA GLY A 85 14.00 -22.91 34.06
C GLY A 85 12.59 -22.85 33.47
N ASN A 86 12.26 -21.87 32.63
CA ASN A 86 10.89 -21.60 32.18
C ASN A 86 10.50 -22.26 30.85
N VAL A 87 11.31 -23.18 30.32
CA VAL A 87 11.10 -23.76 28.98
C VAL A 87 10.65 -25.22 29.09
N LYS A 88 9.33 -25.44 28.94
CA LYS A 88 8.75 -26.81 28.97
C LYS A 88 9.01 -27.58 27.68
N ASN A 89 8.81 -26.94 26.53
CA ASN A 89 9.03 -27.53 25.20
C ASN A 89 10.22 -26.83 24.53
N LYS A 90 11.38 -27.46 24.64
CA LYS A 90 12.68 -26.96 24.18
C LYS A 90 12.69 -26.72 22.67
N SER A 91 12.26 -27.70 21.87
CA SER A 91 12.22 -27.60 20.42
C SER A 91 11.29 -26.48 19.94
N ALA A 92 10.06 -26.45 20.46
CA ALA A 92 9.08 -25.42 20.08
C ALA A 92 9.55 -24.02 20.48
N TYR A 93 10.21 -23.89 21.64
CA TYR A 93 10.78 -22.62 22.06
C TYR A 93 11.91 -22.17 21.13
N LEU A 94 12.88 -23.06 20.83
CA LEU A 94 13.99 -22.76 19.94
C LEU A 94 13.50 -22.40 18.54
N ALA A 95 12.58 -23.18 17.98
CA ALA A 95 11.92 -22.89 16.71
C ALA A 95 11.26 -21.50 16.75
N GLY A 96 10.52 -21.17 17.82
CA GLY A 96 9.90 -19.86 17.98
C GLY A 96 10.90 -18.71 18.07
N VAL A 97 12.04 -18.89 18.75
CA VAL A 97 13.11 -17.87 18.77
C VAL A 97 13.74 -17.71 17.39
N ALA A 98 14.04 -18.81 16.70
CA ALA A 98 14.58 -18.80 15.34
C ALA A 98 13.63 -18.09 14.36
N THR A 99 12.33 -18.40 14.41
CA THR A 99 11.30 -17.73 13.61
C THR A 99 11.25 -16.23 13.88
N ARG A 100 11.31 -15.80 15.14
CA ARG A 100 11.35 -14.36 15.47
C ARG A 100 12.61 -13.68 14.93
N HIS A 101 13.78 -14.29 15.07
CA HIS A 101 15.01 -13.75 14.49
C HIS A 101 14.96 -13.72 12.97
N LYS A 102 14.34 -14.71 12.33
CA LYS A 102 14.14 -14.73 10.88
C LYS A 102 13.32 -13.54 10.39
N HIS A 103 12.21 -13.23 11.09
CA HIS A 103 11.29 -12.17 10.67
C HIS A 103 11.73 -10.76 11.08
N PHE A 104 12.33 -10.61 12.27
CA PHE A 104 12.63 -9.30 12.85
C PHE A 104 14.13 -8.99 12.88
N GLY A 105 14.99 -9.97 12.64
CA GLY A 105 16.44 -9.82 12.64
C GLY A 105 16.98 -9.21 13.94
N HIS A 106 18.04 -8.42 13.80
CA HIS A 106 18.61 -7.55 14.85
C HIS A 106 17.82 -6.24 15.04
N GLY A 107 16.57 -6.20 14.56
CA GLY A 107 15.72 -5.03 14.70
C GLY A 107 15.48 -4.66 16.17
N PRO A 108 14.94 -3.45 16.40
CA PRO A 108 14.63 -2.99 17.75
C PRO A 108 13.66 -3.94 18.47
N LYS A 109 13.79 -4.00 19.80
CA LYS A 109 12.93 -4.83 20.64
C LYS A 109 11.54 -4.23 20.73
N LEU A 110 10.67 -4.63 19.80
CA LEU A 110 9.25 -4.31 19.83
C LEU A 110 8.59 -4.83 21.11
N SER A 111 7.50 -4.18 21.52
CA SER A 111 6.66 -4.68 22.61
C SER A 111 6.11 -6.07 22.27
N LYS A 112 5.88 -6.90 23.30
CA LYS A 112 5.45 -8.29 23.11
C LYS A 112 4.15 -8.39 22.31
N ASP A 113 3.20 -7.49 22.56
CA ASP A 113 1.90 -7.50 21.89
C ASP A 113 2.03 -7.16 20.41
N VAL A 114 2.84 -6.14 20.07
CA VAL A 114 3.10 -5.75 18.68
C VAL A 114 3.85 -6.86 17.95
N GLN A 115 4.84 -7.48 18.60
CA GLN A 115 5.58 -8.60 18.02
C GLN A 115 4.66 -9.79 17.74
N GLN A 116 3.78 -10.15 18.68
CA GLN A 116 2.80 -11.24 18.49
C GLN A 116 1.84 -10.93 17.34
N ARG A 117 1.39 -9.68 17.23
CA ARG A 117 0.47 -9.26 16.16
C ARG A 117 1.14 -9.30 14.78
N LEU A 118 2.38 -8.83 14.67
CA LEU A 118 3.16 -8.96 13.44
C LEU A 118 3.41 -10.43 13.09
N GLU A 119 3.74 -11.27 14.07
CA GLU A 119 3.91 -12.71 13.87
C GLU A 119 2.61 -13.38 13.37
N GLN A 120 1.45 -12.95 13.87
CA GLN A 120 0.15 -13.41 13.37
C GLN A 120 -0.05 -13.08 11.88
N LEU A 121 0.38 -11.90 11.42
CA LEU A 121 0.33 -11.52 10.01
C LEU A 121 1.25 -12.35 9.11
N TYR A 122 2.44 -12.72 9.60
CA TYR A 122 3.32 -13.65 8.89
C TYR A 122 2.68 -15.04 8.82
N ARG A 123 2.16 -15.55 9.94
CA ARG A 123 1.51 -16.88 10.00
C ARG A 123 0.26 -16.96 9.14
N SER A 124 -0.49 -15.87 8.97
CA SER A 124 -1.66 -15.86 8.10
C SER A 124 -1.32 -15.87 6.61
N GLY A 125 -0.03 -15.78 6.24
CA GLY A 125 0.44 -15.73 4.85
C GLY A 125 0.13 -14.41 4.14
N LYS A 126 -0.44 -13.43 4.84
CA LYS A 126 -0.69 -12.08 4.30
C LYS A 126 0.63 -11.35 4.05
N MET A 127 1.64 -11.63 4.87
CA MET A 127 2.98 -11.05 4.78
C MET A 127 4.03 -12.16 4.63
N ARG A 128 4.92 -12.03 3.65
CA ARG A 128 6.13 -12.85 3.44
C ARG A 128 7.27 -12.44 4.36
N ASP A 129 8.14 -13.40 4.69
CA ASP A 129 9.15 -13.38 5.75
C ASP A 129 10.20 -12.23 5.74
N THR A 130 10.30 -11.42 4.69
CA THR A 130 11.37 -10.41 4.52
C THR A 130 10.85 -9.01 4.15
N ILE A 131 9.56 -8.78 4.35
CA ILE A 131 8.91 -7.56 3.87
C ILE A 131 9.23 -6.32 4.71
N LEU A 132 9.36 -6.47 6.02
CA LEU A 132 9.61 -5.34 6.91
C LEU A 132 11.10 -5.12 7.04
N ASP A 133 11.59 -4.00 6.52
CA ASP A 133 12.98 -3.59 6.70
C ASP A 133 13.22 -3.00 8.10
N SER A 134 14.51 -2.81 8.44
CA SER A 134 14.92 -2.23 9.73
C SER A 134 14.27 -0.88 10.01
N LYS A 135 14.06 -0.05 8.97
CA LYS A 135 13.48 1.29 9.14
C LYS A 135 12.01 1.21 9.52
N VAL A 136 11.26 0.26 8.98
CA VAL A 136 9.88 0.04 9.39
C VAL A 136 9.82 -0.44 10.83
N LEU A 137 10.68 -1.39 11.21
CA LEU A 137 10.72 -1.88 12.59
C LEU A 137 11.14 -0.79 13.59
N GLU A 138 12.10 0.07 13.25
CA GLU A 138 12.46 1.28 14.00
C GLU A 138 11.28 2.24 14.11
N ALA A 139 10.60 2.53 13.01
CA ALA A 139 9.45 3.40 13.01
C ALA A 139 8.28 2.86 13.84
N ILE A 140 8.11 1.54 13.94
CA ILE A 140 7.13 0.89 14.82
C ILE A 140 7.59 0.96 16.28
N ASN A 141 8.88 0.74 16.56
CA ASN A 141 9.45 0.81 17.89
C ASN A 141 9.33 2.21 18.52
N ASP A 142 9.40 3.26 17.70
CA ASP A 142 9.24 4.65 18.13
C ASP A 142 7.79 5.04 18.42
N LEU A 143 6.81 4.14 18.18
CA LEU A 143 5.42 4.37 18.50
C LEU A 143 5.09 3.90 19.91
N GLU A 144 4.12 4.58 20.53
CA GLU A 144 3.42 4.02 21.68
C GLU A 144 2.81 2.64 21.31
N PRO A 145 2.89 1.61 22.18
CA PRO A 145 2.42 0.26 21.85
C PRO A 145 0.98 0.19 21.33
N GLY A 146 0.06 0.98 21.91
CA GLY A 146 -1.34 1.03 21.45
C GLY A 146 -1.47 1.60 20.04
N LEU A 147 -0.65 2.59 19.68
CA LEU A 147 -0.60 3.16 18.34
C LEU A 147 0.04 2.19 17.34
N ALA A 148 1.14 1.52 17.73
CA ALA A 148 1.74 0.46 16.91
C ALA A 148 0.73 -0.65 16.59
N MET A 149 -0.02 -1.13 17.58
CA MET A 149 -1.08 -2.13 17.37
C MET A 149 -2.12 -1.65 16.36
N ARG A 150 -2.63 -0.42 16.51
CA ARG A 150 -3.60 0.17 15.57
C ARG A 150 -3.03 0.30 14.15
N VAL A 151 -1.75 0.62 14.01
CA VAL A 151 -1.08 0.63 12.69
C VAL A 151 -1.08 -0.77 12.08
N VAL A 152 -0.74 -1.80 12.85
CA VAL A 152 -0.70 -3.19 12.36
C VAL A 152 -2.11 -3.65 11.94
N ASP A 153 -3.14 -3.31 12.72
CA ASP A 153 -4.53 -3.61 12.40
C ASP A 153 -4.99 -2.88 11.13
N ASN A 154 -4.68 -1.58 11.01
CA ASN A 154 -4.97 -0.78 9.82
C ASN A 154 -4.19 -1.26 8.58
N PHE A 155 -3.03 -1.87 8.76
CA PHE A 155 -2.26 -2.46 7.68
C PHE A 155 -2.88 -3.78 7.22
N GLU A 156 -3.40 -4.59 8.15
CA GLU A 156 -4.02 -5.89 7.86
C GLU A 156 -5.24 -5.78 6.94
N THR A 157 -5.99 -4.68 7.03
CA THR A 157 -7.21 -4.45 6.23
C THR A 157 -6.91 -4.01 4.80
N LYS A 158 -5.65 -3.68 4.48
CA LYS A 158 -5.25 -3.24 3.14
C LYS A 158 -5.06 -4.43 2.20
N ASP A 159 -5.29 -4.19 0.91
CA ASP A 159 -4.94 -5.16 -0.12
C ASP A 159 -3.42 -5.18 -0.33
N LEU A 160 -2.80 -6.30 0.06
CA LEU A 160 -1.36 -6.50 -0.02
C LEU A 160 -0.94 -7.13 -1.35
N GLN A 161 -1.87 -7.62 -2.18
CA GLN A 161 -1.53 -8.32 -3.43
C GLN A 161 -1.01 -7.36 -4.50
N ASP A 162 -1.58 -6.15 -4.57
CA ASP A 162 -1.21 -5.11 -5.53
C ASP A 162 -0.03 -4.24 -5.07
N ALA A 163 0.40 -4.40 -3.82
CA ALA A 163 1.44 -3.58 -3.23
C ALA A 163 2.82 -3.97 -3.76
N ARG A 164 3.41 -3.13 -4.62
CA ARG A 164 4.77 -3.32 -5.15
C ARG A 164 5.86 -3.26 -4.07
N ASN A 165 5.66 -2.42 -3.05
CA ASN A 165 6.59 -2.24 -1.95
C ASN A 165 5.81 -2.16 -0.63
N LEU A 166 5.86 -3.25 0.12
CA LEU A 166 5.11 -3.41 1.35
C LEU A 166 5.72 -2.60 2.52
N SER A 167 7.05 -2.41 2.58
CA SER A 167 7.67 -1.46 3.54
C SER A 167 7.11 -0.04 3.37
N ALA A 168 7.03 0.44 2.13
CA ALA A 168 6.51 1.78 1.83
C ALA A 168 5.03 1.90 2.17
N LEU A 169 4.23 0.86 1.89
CA LEU A 169 2.83 0.80 2.28
C LEU A 169 2.67 0.83 3.81
N PHE A 170 3.52 0.10 4.54
CA PHE A 170 3.51 0.08 5.99
C PHE A 170 3.87 1.45 6.58
N MET A 171 4.92 2.09 6.08
CA MET A 171 5.29 3.47 6.46
C MET A 171 4.19 4.48 6.18
N SER A 172 3.53 4.35 5.02
CA SER A 172 2.35 5.16 4.69
C SER A 172 1.21 4.94 5.70
N THR A 173 1.00 3.70 6.13
CA THR A 173 0.00 3.34 7.15
C THR A 173 0.34 3.94 8.52
N ILE A 174 1.62 3.93 8.92
CA ILE A 174 2.10 4.63 10.12
C ILE A 174 1.76 6.12 10.04
N LYS A 175 2.09 6.77 8.91
CA LYS A 175 1.86 8.20 8.72
C LYS A 175 0.37 8.56 8.81
N VAL A 176 -0.48 7.84 8.07
CA VAL A 176 -1.94 8.07 8.06
C VAL A 176 -2.55 7.86 9.44
N THR A 177 -2.14 6.80 10.15
CA THR A 177 -2.68 6.50 11.49
C THR A 177 -2.24 7.56 12.51
N LYS A 178 -0.98 8.04 12.45
CA LYS A 178 -0.50 9.17 13.27
C LYS A 178 -1.34 10.43 13.03
N GLU A 179 -1.59 10.77 11.77
CA GLU A 179 -2.36 11.95 11.38
C GLU A 179 -3.82 11.84 11.83
N GLN A 180 -4.42 10.66 11.71
CA GLN A 180 -5.79 10.40 12.17
C GLN A 180 -5.92 10.61 13.69
N ILE A 181 -5.00 10.06 14.48
CA ILE A 181 -5.02 10.24 15.95
C ILE A 181 -4.75 11.70 16.34
N ALA A 182 -3.84 12.39 15.64
CA ALA A 182 -3.59 13.80 15.86
C ALA A 182 -4.86 14.65 15.60
N ARG A 183 -5.61 14.34 14.53
CA ARG A 183 -6.92 14.95 14.27
C ARG A 183 -7.93 14.63 15.37
N GLU A 184 -8.08 13.35 15.76
CA GLU A 184 -9.02 12.94 16.82
C GLU A 184 -8.73 13.64 18.16
N ARG A 185 -7.45 13.77 18.55
CA ARG A 185 -7.07 14.53 19.75
C ARG A 185 -7.38 16.03 19.63
N SER A 186 -7.31 16.59 18.43
CA SER A 186 -7.60 18.01 18.19
C SER A 186 -9.09 18.34 18.32
N TYR A 187 -9.97 17.39 17.98
CA TYR A 187 -11.43 17.53 18.11
C TYR A 187 -11.97 17.07 19.47
N GLY A 188 -11.17 16.36 20.26
CA GLY A 188 -11.53 15.90 21.61
C GLY A 188 -11.35 16.94 22.72
N MET A 189 -10.76 18.10 22.41
CA MET A 189 -10.92 19.26 23.28
C MET A 189 -12.36 19.74 23.12
N PRO A 190 -13.18 19.78 24.20
CA PRO A 190 -14.47 20.46 24.11
C PRO A 190 -14.20 21.84 23.52
N PRO A 191 -15.00 22.28 22.54
CA PRO A 191 -14.83 23.61 21.97
C PRO A 191 -14.69 24.57 23.15
N PRO A 192 -13.66 25.45 23.15
CA PRO A 192 -13.54 26.43 24.22
C PRO A 192 -14.93 27.02 24.41
N PRO A 193 -15.48 26.97 25.64
CA PRO A 193 -16.87 27.33 25.89
C PRO A 193 -17.11 28.62 25.11
N PRO A 194 -18.14 28.65 24.23
CA PRO A 194 -18.30 29.72 23.26
C PRO A 194 -18.03 30.98 24.04
N HIS A 195 -17.01 31.74 23.62
CA HIS A 195 -16.75 33.03 24.21
C HIS A 195 -18.06 33.76 24.06
N GLY A 196 -18.85 33.71 25.13
CA GLY A 196 -20.08 34.44 25.24
C GLY A 196 -19.63 35.81 24.87
N TYR A 197 -20.30 36.39 23.88
CA TYR A 197 -20.47 37.82 23.85
C TYR A 197 -20.56 38.23 25.31
N ARG A 198 -19.49 38.86 25.79
CA ARG A 198 -19.47 39.44 27.10
C ARG A 198 -20.55 40.48 26.94
N ASP A 199 -21.76 40.13 27.38
CA ASP A 199 -22.85 41.08 27.54
C ASP A 199 -22.17 42.28 28.21
N PRO A 200 -22.22 43.47 27.60
CA PRO A 200 -21.61 44.64 28.19
C PRO A 200 -22.25 44.76 29.57
N LEU A 201 -21.46 44.40 30.59
CA LEU A 201 -21.86 44.48 31.98
C LEU A 201 -22.44 45.88 32.17
N PRO A 202 -23.69 46.02 32.65
CA PRO A 202 -24.21 47.32 32.99
C PRO A 202 -23.22 47.98 33.96
N PRO A 203 -22.95 49.28 33.81
CA PRO A 203 -22.00 49.98 34.66
C PRO A 203 -22.35 49.72 36.12
N PRO A 204 -21.37 49.39 36.97
CA PRO A 204 -21.64 49.02 38.34
C PRO A 204 -22.38 50.17 39.03
N PRO A 205 -23.51 49.92 39.72
CA PRO A 205 -24.14 50.96 40.51
C PRO A 205 -23.17 51.35 41.62
N HIS A 206 -22.93 52.66 41.74
CA HIS A 206 -22.20 53.24 42.85
C HIS A 206 -22.85 52.81 44.17
N HIS A 207 -22.29 51.79 44.83
CA HIS A 207 -22.63 51.42 46.19
C HIS A 207 -21.47 51.81 47.08
N HIS A 208 -21.66 52.91 47.80
CA HIS A 208 -20.92 53.22 49.00
C HIS A 208 -21.17 52.09 50.02
N HIS A 209 -20.19 51.20 50.17
CA HIS A 209 -20.18 50.26 51.28
C HIS A 209 -19.07 50.62 52.25
N HIS A 210 -19.53 51.21 53.36
CA HIS A 210 -18.84 51.26 54.63
C HIS A 210 -18.40 49.84 55.03
N HIS A 211 -17.10 49.60 55.04
CA HIS A 211 -16.53 48.45 55.74
C HIS A 211 -16.40 48.76 57.24
N PRO A 212 -16.78 47.85 58.14
CA PRO A 212 -16.48 47.98 59.56
C PRO A 212 -14.98 47.72 59.81
N PRO A 213 -14.38 48.34 60.86
CA PRO A 213 -12.97 48.17 61.15
C PRO A 213 -12.64 46.76 61.66
N PRO A 214 -11.45 46.22 61.33
CA PRO A 214 -11.00 44.92 61.80
C PRO A 214 -10.65 44.96 63.30
N PRO A 215 -10.84 43.84 64.03
CA PRO A 215 -10.52 43.75 65.45
C PRO A 215 -9.01 43.71 65.66
N HIS A 216 -8.52 44.54 66.58
CA HIS A 216 -7.13 44.57 67.02
C HIS A 216 -6.71 43.22 67.63
N GLY A 217 -5.62 42.61 67.15
CA GLY A 217 -4.98 41.52 67.90
C GLY A 217 -4.10 40.51 67.16
N MET A 218 -3.80 40.61 65.86
CA MET A 218 -2.87 39.67 65.21
C MET A 218 -1.49 40.31 64.94
N PRO A 219 -0.38 39.69 65.36
CA PRO A 219 0.96 40.14 65.01
C PRO A 219 1.24 39.90 63.51
N PRO A 220 1.99 40.79 62.85
CA PRO A 220 2.29 40.69 61.42
C PRO A 220 3.22 39.51 61.12
N PRO A 221 3.06 38.82 59.98
CA PRO A 221 4.03 37.83 59.52
C PRO A 221 5.34 38.52 59.12
N SER A 222 6.44 37.94 59.60
CA SER A 222 7.82 38.35 59.34
C SER A 222 8.13 38.29 57.84
N TYR A 223 8.23 39.45 57.19
CA TYR A 223 8.78 39.60 55.85
C TYR A 223 10.29 39.38 55.90
N GLY A 224 10.76 38.28 55.31
CA GLY A 224 12.18 37.99 55.21
C GLY A 224 12.49 36.92 54.18
N MET A 225 12.36 37.23 52.88
CA MET A 225 13.23 36.71 51.82
C MET A 225 13.21 37.66 50.62
N PRO A 226 14.37 38.17 50.15
CA PRO A 226 14.45 38.88 48.88
C PRO A 226 14.39 37.90 47.69
N PRO A 227 13.82 38.30 46.54
CA PRO A 227 13.76 37.48 45.34
C PRO A 227 15.15 37.32 44.70
N PRO A 228 15.41 36.20 43.99
CA PRO A 228 16.69 35.96 43.32
C PRO A 228 16.89 36.92 42.13
N PRO A 229 18.15 37.30 41.83
CA PRO A 229 18.46 38.22 40.75
C PRO A 229 18.23 37.54 39.38
N TYR A 230 17.48 38.23 38.52
CA TYR A 230 17.34 37.88 37.11
C TYR A 230 18.67 38.06 36.38
N SER A 231 19.25 36.97 35.90
CA SER A 231 20.36 36.99 34.93
C SER A 231 19.81 37.15 33.50
N PRO A 232 20.24 38.16 32.72
CA PRO A 232 19.87 38.27 31.31
C PRO A 232 20.61 37.24 30.44
N PRO A 233 20.00 36.75 29.34
CA PRO A 233 20.65 35.82 28.42
C PRO A 233 21.76 36.49 27.60
N PRO A 234 22.78 35.72 27.15
CA PRO A 234 23.96 36.28 26.49
C PRO A 234 23.64 36.79 25.08
N TYR A 235 24.21 37.96 24.78
CA TYR A 235 24.19 38.63 23.49
C TYR A 235 24.75 37.76 22.35
N SER A 236 23.99 37.62 21.28
CA SER A 236 24.50 37.19 19.98
C SER A 236 25.36 38.31 19.37
N PRO A 237 26.53 38.00 18.78
CA PRO A 237 27.39 39.02 18.17
C PRO A 237 26.78 39.58 16.86
N PRO A 238 27.03 40.86 16.54
CA PRO A 238 26.55 41.48 15.32
C PRO A 238 27.30 40.97 14.09
N PRO A 239 26.65 40.88 12.92
CA PRO A 239 27.30 40.44 11.68
C PRO A 239 28.31 41.48 11.19
N GLN A 240 29.48 41.01 10.78
CA GLN A 240 30.54 41.81 10.20
C GLN A 240 30.13 42.41 8.85
N GLN A 241 30.32 43.72 8.72
CA GLN A 241 30.26 44.44 7.45
C GLN A 241 31.49 44.08 6.60
N TYR A 242 31.32 43.23 5.61
CA TYR A 242 32.24 43.13 4.49
C TYR A 242 31.79 44.10 3.39
N GLY A 243 32.62 45.09 3.12
CA GLY A 243 32.45 46.02 2.02
C GLY A 243 32.76 45.35 0.68
N SER A 244 31.86 45.52 -0.28
CA SER A 244 32.17 45.51 -1.70
C SER A 244 31.10 46.31 -2.42
N GLN A 245 31.53 47.39 -3.07
CA GLN A 245 30.71 48.24 -3.93
C GLN A 245 29.98 47.39 -4.98
N ALA A 246 28.65 47.47 -4.99
CA ALA A 246 27.84 47.02 -6.12
C ALA A 246 26.88 48.16 -6.49
N SER A 247 26.89 48.49 -7.78
CA SER A 247 26.19 49.58 -8.42
C SER A 247 24.69 49.61 -8.08
N TYR A 248 24.18 50.83 -7.86
CA TYR A 248 22.79 51.13 -7.53
C TYR A 248 21.78 50.43 -8.46
N PRO A 249 20.82 49.64 -7.92
CA PRO A 249 19.61 49.29 -8.64
C PRO A 249 18.62 50.48 -8.64
N PRO A 250 17.81 50.65 -9.70
CA PRO A 250 16.84 51.74 -9.82
C PRO A 250 15.72 51.64 -8.76
N PRO A 251 15.01 52.74 -8.47
CA PRO A 251 14.03 52.81 -7.39
C PRO A 251 12.89 51.80 -7.59
N MET A 252 12.78 50.85 -6.67
CA MET A 252 11.68 49.89 -6.58
C MET A 252 10.40 50.63 -6.18
N VAL A 253 9.45 50.66 -7.11
CA VAL A 253 8.06 51.05 -6.89
C VAL A 253 7.44 50.03 -5.92
N HIS A 254 6.79 50.50 -4.85
CA HIS A 254 6.17 49.66 -3.83
C HIS A 254 5.29 48.56 -4.43
N ALA A 255 5.70 47.29 -4.26
CA ALA A 255 4.87 46.15 -4.60
C ALA A 255 3.63 46.13 -3.68
N PRO A 256 2.41 46.05 -4.23
CA PRO A 256 1.19 45.97 -3.43
C PRO A 256 1.20 44.71 -2.56
N PRO A 257 0.56 44.74 -1.38
CA PRO A 257 0.51 43.61 -0.46
C PRO A 257 -0.07 42.37 -1.16
N PRO A 258 0.43 41.16 -0.87
CA PRO A 258 -0.10 39.94 -1.46
C PRO A 258 -1.57 39.82 -1.10
N MET A 259 -2.45 39.87 -2.10
CA MET A 259 -3.88 39.66 -1.90
C MET A 259 -4.08 38.29 -1.27
N ALA A 260 -4.71 38.24 -0.10
CA ALA A 260 -5.08 37.01 0.54
C ALA A 260 -5.88 36.15 -0.46
N ALA A 261 -5.40 34.94 -0.75
CA ALA A 261 -6.09 34.02 -1.63
C ALA A 261 -7.50 33.81 -1.09
N ALA A 262 -8.52 34.24 -1.86
CA ALA A 262 -9.90 34.11 -1.47
C ALA A 262 -10.19 32.64 -1.13
N ALA A 263 -10.83 32.40 0.01
CA ALA A 263 -11.22 31.05 0.42
C ALA A 263 -12.08 30.42 -0.70
N PRO A 264 -11.87 29.14 -1.04
CA PRO A 264 -12.65 28.48 -2.08
C PRO A 264 -14.15 28.54 -1.73
N PRO A 265 -15.02 28.76 -2.72
CA PRO A 265 -16.45 28.86 -2.46
C PRO A 265 -16.98 27.60 -1.77
N PRO A 266 -17.94 27.74 -0.83
CA PRO A 266 -18.51 26.60 -0.13
C PRO A 266 -19.13 25.61 -1.13
N ARG A 267 -18.89 24.31 -0.93
CA ARG A 267 -19.42 23.25 -1.80
C ARG A 267 -20.96 23.27 -1.75
N ARG A 268 -21.60 23.29 -2.91
CA ARG A 268 -23.06 23.26 -3.03
C ARG A 268 -23.59 21.87 -2.66
N HIS A 269 -24.56 21.82 -1.76
CA HIS A 269 -25.27 20.60 -1.38
C HIS A 269 -26.41 20.35 -2.37
N TYR A 270 -26.49 19.15 -2.96
CA TYR A 270 -27.47 18.77 -3.99
C TYR A 270 -28.58 17.87 -3.47
N GLY A 271 -28.67 17.59 -2.16
CA GLY A 271 -29.67 16.66 -1.60
C GLY A 271 -31.13 16.95 -1.98
N SER A 272 -31.56 18.22 -2.00
CA SER A 272 -32.91 18.59 -2.44
C SER A 272 -33.13 18.32 -3.93
N ASP A 273 -32.13 18.63 -4.75
CA ASP A 273 -32.18 18.45 -6.21
C ASP A 273 -32.15 16.96 -6.57
N GLN A 274 -31.38 16.16 -5.83
CA GLN A 274 -31.34 14.70 -5.93
C GLN A 274 -32.72 14.09 -5.61
N ALA A 275 -33.34 14.48 -4.49
CA ALA A 275 -34.67 14.02 -4.11
C ALA A 275 -35.72 14.40 -5.18
N ALA A 276 -35.66 15.62 -5.71
CA ALA A 276 -36.54 16.08 -6.79
C ALA A 276 -36.39 15.25 -8.08
N MET A 277 -35.20 14.69 -8.34
CA MET A 277 -34.94 13.77 -9.45
C MET A 277 -35.32 12.30 -9.17
N GLY A 278 -35.91 12.00 -8.01
CA GLY A 278 -36.32 10.64 -7.62
C GLY A 278 -35.16 9.78 -7.10
N VAL A 279 -34.06 10.40 -6.65
CA VAL A 279 -32.99 9.69 -5.97
C VAL A 279 -33.45 9.32 -4.55
N ARG A 280 -33.23 8.07 -4.14
CA ARG A 280 -33.41 7.56 -2.77
C ARG A 280 -32.27 8.10 -1.91
N VAL A 281 -32.39 9.38 -1.55
CA VAL A 281 -31.34 10.15 -0.85
C VAL A 281 -30.92 9.50 0.46
N ASP A 282 -31.84 8.91 1.21
CA ASP A 282 -31.52 8.23 2.48
C ASP A 282 -30.58 7.03 2.27
N GLU A 283 -30.83 6.22 1.24
CA GLU A 283 -29.95 5.09 0.91
C GLU A 283 -28.60 5.56 0.41
N LEU A 284 -28.59 6.53 -0.52
CA LEU A 284 -27.37 6.99 -1.17
C LEU A 284 -26.46 7.80 -0.23
N HIS A 285 -27.04 8.67 0.61
CA HIS A 285 -26.27 9.55 1.52
C HIS A 285 -25.61 8.78 2.65
N ASN A 286 -26.19 7.64 3.04
CA ASN A 286 -25.59 6.75 4.03
C ASN A 286 -24.33 6.03 3.53
N LEU A 287 -24.06 6.03 2.21
CA LEU A 287 -22.88 5.37 1.65
C LEU A 287 -21.60 6.20 1.74
N SER A 288 -21.71 7.53 1.75
CA SER A 288 -20.56 8.43 1.92
C SER A 288 -21.01 9.84 2.29
N GLN A 289 -20.22 10.51 3.13
CA GLN A 289 -20.39 11.93 3.45
C GLN A 289 -20.30 12.85 2.20
N HIS A 290 -19.73 12.36 1.10
CA HIS A 290 -19.60 13.10 -0.15
C HIS A 290 -20.82 12.95 -1.08
N ALA A 291 -21.68 11.94 -0.86
CA ALA A 291 -22.85 11.66 -1.70
C ALA A 291 -23.85 12.83 -1.81
N PRO A 292 -24.14 13.63 -0.75
CA PRO A 292 -25.03 14.78 -0.86
C PRO A 292 -24.50 15.91 -1.76
N TYR A 293 -23.20 15.89 -2.10
CA TYR A 293 -22.54 16.88 -2.95
C TYR A 293 -22.38 16.42 -4.41
N VAL A 294 -22.80 15.19 -4.74
CA VAL A 294 -22.78 14.69 -6.12
C VAL A 294 -23.91 15.34 -6.93
N PRO A 295 -23.69 15.80 -8.18
CA PRO A 295 -24.75 16.38 -8.98
C PRO A 295 -25.95 15.44 -9.15
N ALA A 296 -27.17 15.98 -9.15
CA ALA A 296 -28.41 15.18 -9.08
C ALA A 296 -28.57 14.16 -10.22
N SER A 297 -28.17 14.51 -11.45
CA SER A 297 -28.20 13.60 -12.60
C SER A 297 -27.21 12.44 -12.46
N VAL A 298 -26.05 12.67 -11.85
CA VAL A 298 -25.01 11.66 -11.60
C VAL A 298 -25.46 10.71 -10.50
N ALA A 299 -26.04 11.25 -9.43
CA ALA A 299 -26.64 10.45 -8.35
C ALA A 299 -27.77 9.54 -8.87
N LEU A 300 -28.64 10.05 -9.74
CA LEU A 300 -29.68 9.25 -10.38
C LEU A 300 -29.11 8.13 -11.27
N ALA A 301 -28.01 8.39 -11.99
CA ALA A 301 -27.34 7.37 -12.80
C ALA A 301 -26.72 6.26 -11.95
N LEU A 302 -26.08 6.61 -10.82
CA LEU A 302 -25.56 5.64 -9.85
C LEU A 302 -26.69 4.77 -9.28
N GLN A 303 -27.81 5.36 -8.90
CA GLN A 303 -28.97 4.62 -8.41
C GLN A 303 -29.53 3.67 -9.47
N ARG A 304 -29.66 4.12 -10.74
CA ARG A 304 -30.12 3.26 -11.83
C ARG A 304 -29.17 2.09 -12.08
N ALA A 305 -27.86 2.32 -12.00
CA ALA A 305 -26.88 1.26 -12.12
C ALA A 305 -27.04 0.22 -10.99
N TRP A 306 -27.23 0.68 -9.74
CA TRP A 306 -27.53 -0.20 -8.61
C TRP A 306 -28.81 -1.00 -8.81
N ASP A 307 -29.89 -0.33 -9.24
CA ASP A 307 -31.19 -0.96 -9.49
C ASP A 307 -31.12 -2.01 -10.61
N SER A 308 -30.21 -1.85 -11.57
CA SER A 308 -29.92 -2.87 -12.60
C SER A 308 -29.04 -4.03 -12.12
N GLY A 309 -28.66 -4.06 -10.84
CA GLY A 309 -27.80 -5.08 -10.25
C GLY A 309 -26.30 -4.84 -10.44
N ASN A 310 -25.89 -3.67 -10.93
CA ASN A 310 -24.47 -3.32 -11.03
C ASN A 310 -23.95 -2.94 -9.62
N ARG A 311 -22.80 -3.52 -9.24
CA ARG A 311 -22.21 -3.35 -7.90
C ARG A 311 -21.37 -2.10 -7.73
N LEU A 312 -21.31 -1.20 -8.73
CA LEU A 312 -20.45 -0.01 -8.72
C LEU A 312 -20.59 0.77 -7.41
N VAL A 313 -21.82 1.15 -7.05
CA VAL A 313 -22.07 2.02 -5.90
C VAL A 313 -21.64 1.37 -4.57
N SER A 314 -21.68 0.03 -4.46
CA SER A 314 -21.22 -0.68 -3.24
C SER A 314 -19.69 -0.72 -3.12
N LEU A 315 -18.98 -0.52 -4.24
CA LEU A 315 -17.52 -0.63 -4.30
C LEU A 315 -16.83 0.74 -4.22
N LEU A 316 -17.58 1.84 -4.39
CA LEU A 316 -17.05 3.20 -4.33
C LEU A 316 -16.51 3.54 -2.94
N ASP A 317 -15.24 3.93 -2.87
CA ASP A 317 -14.65 4.53 -1.67
C ASP A 317 -14.89 6.05 -1.60
N ASP A 318 -14.59 6.65 -0.44
CA ASP A 318 -14.74 8.10 -0.23
C ASP A 318 -13.94 8.94 -1.23
N GLY A 319 -12.81 8.43 -1.74
CA GLY A 319 -12.02 9.10 -2.75
C GLY A 319 -12.75 9.19 -4.09
N SER A 320 -13.39 8.10 -4.51
CA SER A 320 -14.24 8.07 -5.69
C SER A 320 -15.49 8.95 -5.53
N TRP A 321 -16.16 8.91 -4.39
CA TRP A 321 -17.30 9.80 -4.11
C TRP A 321 -16.90 11.26 -4.14
N LYS A 322 -15.76 11.61 -3.54
CA LYS A 322 -15.21 12.96 -3.57
C LYS A 322 -14.92 13.41 -5.00
N ALA A 323 -14.30 12.56 -5.81
CA ALA A 323 -14.01 12.88 -7.21
C ALA A 323 -15.30 13.15 -8.00
N LEU A 324 -16.36 12.37 -7.79
CA LEU A 324 -17.67 12.60 -8.42
C LEU A 324 -18.32 13.91 -7.96
N SER A 325 -18.14 14.31 -6.69
CA SER A 325 -18.64 15.59 -6.18
C SER A 325 -17.92 16.83 -6.74
N GLU A 326 -16.73 16.64 -7.32
CA GLU A 326 -15.91 17.71 -7.90
C GLU A 326 -16.13 17.85 -9.42
N LEU A 327 -16.80 16.89 -10.05
CA LEU A 327 -17.12 16.93 -11.47
C LEU A 327 -18.39 17.72 -11.76
N GLU A 328 -18.39 18.40 -12.90
CA GLU A 328 -19.61 18.94 -13.46
C GLU A 328 -20.57 17.81 -13.87
N ALA A 329 -21.88 18.06 -13.78
CA ALA A 329 -22.93 17.09 -14.06
C ALA A 329 -22.75 16.29 -15.37
N PRO A 330 -22.46 16.89 -16.55
CA PRO A 330 -22.29 16.12 -17.79
C PRO A 330 -21.06 15.20 -17.76
N HIS A 331 -19.95 15.66 -17.17
CA HIS A 331 -18.73 14.86 -17.06
C HIS A 331 -18.88 13.73 -16.05
N GLY A 332 -19.50 14.00 -14.90
CA GLY A 332 -19.82 12.96 -13.90
C GLY A 332 -20.70 11.87 -14.49
N LEU A 333 -21.66 12.22 -15.35
CA LEU A 333 -22.54 11.25 -16.01
C LEU A 333 -21.76 10.36 -16.99
N GLN A 334 -20.85 10.93 -17.78
CA GLN A 334 -19.99 10.17 -18.69
C GLN A 334 -19.06 9.22 -17.92
N VAL A 335 -18.46 9.69 -16.82
CA VAL A 335 -17.62 8.86 -15.94
C VAL A 335 -18.41 7.67 -15.40
N VAL A 336 -19.61 7.89 -14.86
CA VAL A 336 -20.43 6.80 -14.33
C VAL A 336 -20.80 5.79 -15.42
N ASN A 337 -21.24 6.26 -16.60
CA ASN A 337 -21.62 5.37 -17.71
C ASN A 337 -20.44 4.51 -18.20
N GLU A 338 -19.26 5.11 -18.38
CA GLU A 338 -18.05 4.41 -18.82
C GLU A 338 -17.62 3.33 -17.79
N VAL A 339 -17.67 3.66 -16.51
CA VAL A 339 -17.32 2.70 -15.43
C VAL A 339 -18.35 1.57 -15.34
N VAL A 340 -19.65 1.87 -15.46
CA VAL A 340 -20.71 0.85 -15.45
C VAL A 340 -20.56 -0.11 -16.63
N GLU A 341 -20.29 0.41 -17.84
CA GLU A 341 -20.06 -0.39 -19.05
C GLU A 341 -18.84 -1.31 -18.88
N ALA A 342 -17.72 -0.74 -18.41
CA ALA A 342 -16.49 -1.49 -18.20
C ALA A 342 -16.58 -2.51 -17.05
N MET A 343 -17.45 -2.28 -16.06
CA MET A 343 -17.77 -3.28 -15.03
C MET A 343 -18.62 -4.42 -15.58
N ASN A 344 -19.63 -4.10 -16.40
CA ASN A 344 -20.49 -5.11 -17.03
C ASN A 344 -19.70 -6.02 -17.98
N SER A 345 -18.64 -5.50 -18.62
CA SER A 345 -17.73 -6.28 -19.47
C SER A 345 -16.63 -7.04 -18.69
N GLN A 346 -16.63 -6.98 -17.35
CA GLN A 346 -15.61 -7.57 -16.47
C GLN A 346 -14.16 -7.14 -16.79
N GLN A 347 -13.98 -5.97 -17.42
CA GLN A 347 -12.66 -5.49 -17.81
C GLN A 347 -11.89 -4.81 -16.67
N ILE A 348 -12.57 -4.49 -15.57
CA ILE A 348 -11.97 -3.73 -14.47
C ILE A 348 -11.70 -4.62 -13.27
N ARG A 349 -10.42 -4.66 -12.84
CA ARG A 349 -10.00 -5.31 -11.58
C ARG A 349 -10.15 -4.40 -10.36
N ASN A 350 -9.94 -3.09 -10.54
CA ASN A 350 -10.03 -2.07 -9.49
C ASN A 350 -10.90 -0.89 -9.97
N CYS A 351 -12.17 -0.88 -9.54
CA CYS A 351 -13.16 0.09 -10.00
C CYS A 351 -12.84 1.53 -9.54
N ASN A 352 -12.39 1.73 -8.31
CA ASN A 352 -12.10 3.06 -7.77
C ASN A 352 -10.92 3.73 -8.50
N ALA A 353 -9.85 2.96 -8.77
CA ALA A 353 -8.72 3.46 -9.53
C ALA A 353 -9.10 3.82 -10.97
N PHE A 354 -9.92 2.99 -11.61
CA PHE A 354 -10.42 3.25 -12.96
C PHE A 354 -11.31 4.49 -12.99
N LEU A 355 -12.31 4.60 -12.10
CA LEU A 355 -13.18 5.76 -11.99
C LEU A 355 -12.39 7.05 -11.78
N ILE A 356 -11.44 7.06 -10.84
CA ILE A 356 -10.59 8.23 -10.56
C ILE A 356 -9.76 8.60 -11.80
N SER A 357 -9.26 7.61 -12.56
CA SER A 357 -8.52 7.86 -13.79
C SER A 357 -9.39 8.53 -14.86
N VAL A 358 -10.62 8.05 -15.06
CA VAL A 358 -11.57 8.67 -16.01
C VAL A 358 -11.98 10.06 -15.53
N ALA A 359 -12.30 10.24 -14.24
CA ALA A 359 -12.63 11.53 -13.65
C ALA A 359 -11.51 12.57 -13.82
N LYS A 360 -10.26 12.17 -13.58
CA LYS A 360 -9.09 13.05 -13.77
C LYS A 360 -8.92 13.52 -15.20
N LYS A 361 -9.27 12.69 -16.19
CA LYS A 361 -9.22 13.08 -17.62
C LYS A 361 -10.16 14.26 -17.91
N PHE A 362 -11.35 14.24 -17.32
CA PHE A 362 -12.32 15.34 -17.46
C PHE A 362 -11.92 16.58 -16.65
N MET A 363 -11.41 16.41 -15.43
CA MET A 363 -10.92 17.55 -14.63
C MET A 363 -9.71 18.25 -15.26
N ALA A 364 -8.80 17.49 -15.87
CA ALA A 364 -7.63 18.06 -16.55
C ALA A 364 -8.00 18.80 -17.84
N GLY A 365 -9.06 18.36 -18.54
CA GLY A 365 -9.56 19.01 -19.75
C GLY A 365 -10.26 20.35 -19.51
N LEU A 366 -10.63 20.66 -18.26
CA LEU A 366 -11.31 21.89 -17.86
C LEU A 366 -10.37 23.05 -17.52
N ALA A 367 -9.06 22.82 -17.43
CA ALA A 367 -8.13 23.92 -17.27
C ALA A 367 -7.97 24.65 -18.62
N PRO A 368 -8.44 25.91 -18.77
CA PRO A 368 -8.05 26.71 -19.92
C PRO A 368 -6.53 26.83 -19.86
N SER A 369 -5.85 26.25 -20.85
CA SER A 369 -4.40 26.39 -20.99
C SER A 369 -4.08 27.89 -20.95
N PRO A 370 -3.39 28.39 -19.91
CA PRO A 370 -3.07 29.81 -19.84
C PRO A 370 -2.18 30.10 -21.03
N GLY A 371 -2.60 31.05 -21.87
CA GLY A 371 -1.81 31.54 -22.99
C GLY A 371 -0.39 31.86 -22.54
N GLY A 372 0.54 30.99 -22.93
CA GLY A 372 1.96 31.09 -22.66
C GLY A 372 2.68 30.47 -23.85
N GLY A 373 2.70 31.20 -24.97
CA GLY A 373 3.57 30.87 -26.07
C GLY A 373 5.01 31.03 -25.64
N TYR A 374 5.87 30.03 -25.92
CA TYR A 374 7.28 30.19 -26.24
C TYR A 374 7.86 28.83 -26.69
N GLY A 375 8.36 28.78 -27.93
CA GLY A 375 9.35 27.81 -28.46
C GLY A 375 8.86 26.36 -28.67
N GLY A 376 8.70 25.83 -29.88
CA GLY A 376 9.45 26.10 -31.11
C GLY A 376 10.68 25.21 -31.24
N SER A 377 10.47 23.91 -31.49
CA SER A 377 11.38 23.02 -32.23
C SER A 377 10.50 21.89 -32.81
N GLY A 378 10.33 21.69 -34.11
CA GLY A 378 11.17 22.04 -35.25
C GLY A 378 11.80 20.75 -35.81
N SER A 379 11.00 19.96 -36.52
CA SER A 379 11.39 18.94 -37.53
C SER A 379 10.08 18.41 -38.12
N GLY A 380 9.67 18.66 -39.36
CA GLY A 380 10.45 18.84 -40.58
C GLY A 380 10.14 17.62 -41.48
N GLY A 381 9.36 17.83 -42.55
CA GLY A 381 9.33 16.90 -43.67
C GLY A 381 7.94 16.58 -44.23
N GLY A 382 7.72 16.93 -45.50
CA GLY A 382 6.93 16.09 -46.40
C GLY A 382 5.65 16.68 -46.97
N SER A 383 5.77 17.79 -47.71
CA SER A 383 4.76 18.25 -48.67
C SER A 383 4.88 17.46 -49.97
N TYR A 384 3.80 16.79 -50.39
CA TYR A 384 3.51 16.50 -51.81
C TYR A 384 2.01 16.68 -52.04
N GLY A 385 1.69 17.59 -52.96
CA GLY A 385 0.34 17.99 -53.32
C GLY A 385 -0.43 16.98 -54.17
N GLY A 386 -1.70 17.29 -54.38
CA GLY A 386 -2.59 16.57 -55.28
C GLY A 386 -3.97 17.21 -55.32
N SER A 387 -4.14 18.16 -56.23
CA SER A 387 -5.40 18.85 -56.58
C SER A 387 -6.51 17.92 -57.09
N GLY A 388 -7.75 18.39 -56.94
CA GLY A 388 -8.96 17.91 -57.65
C GLY A 388 -10.10 17.69 -56.65
N GLY A 389 -11.14 18.51 -56.54
CA GLY A 389 -11.93 19.16 -57.59
C GLY A 389 -13.07 18.21 -57.98
N GLY A 390 -14.31 18.46 -57.52
CA GLY A 390 -15.44 17.61 -57.88
C GLY A 390 -16.72 17.87 -57.10
N SER A 391 -17.51 18.83 -57.57
CA SER A 391 -18.90 19.13 -57.24
C SER A 391 -19.91 18.14 -57.85
N GLY A 392 -21.06 17.95 -57.18
CA GLY A 392 -22.30 17.34 -57.72
C GLY A 392 -23.00 16.51 -56.62
N SER A 393 -24.14 16.88 -56.01
CA SER A 393 -25.46 17.38 -56.44
C SER A 393 -26.34 16.35 -57.16
N TYR A 394 -27.56 16.20 -56.62
CA TYR A 394 -28.73 15.36 -57.02
C TYR A 394 -28.57 13.86 -56.74
N GLY A 395 -29.53 13.12 -56.17
CA GLY A 395 -30.97 13.29 -56.00
C GLY A 395 -31.59 11.89 -56.20
N GLY A 396 -32.55 11.45 -55.37
CA GLY A 396 -33.19 10.14 -55.58
C GLY A 396 -33.97 9.62 -54.38
N GLU A 397 -35.28 9.64 -54.53
CA GLU A 397 -36.38 9.33 -53.60
C GLU A 397 -36.56 7.82 -53.27
N PRO A 398 -37.54 7.47 -52.40
CA PRO A 398 -37.58 6.24 -51.60
C PRO A 398 -38.55 5.17 -52.13
N GLY A 399 -38.47 3.97 -51.56
CA GLY A 399 -39.58 3.00 -51.58
C GLY A 399 -39.12 1.55 -51.57
N GLY A 400 -39.72 0.74 -50.69
CA GLY A 400 -39.51 -0.70 -50.75
C GLY A 400 -39.88 -1.45 -49.47
N TYR A 401 -41.17 -1.50 -49.17
CA TYR A 401 -41.77 -2.45 -48.24
C TYR A 401 -41.48 -3.88 -48.72
N SER A 402 -40.96 -4.74 -47.85
CA SER A 402 -41.06 -6.19 -48.05
C SER A 402 -41.28 -6.90 -46.73
N SER A 403 -42.44 -7.53 -46.70
CA SER A 403 -43.03 -8.33 -45.65
C SER A 403 -42.52 -9.78 -45.72
N GLY A 404 -42.34 -10.40 -44.56
CA GLY A 404 -42.58 -11.84 -44.37
C GLY A 404 -41.33 -12.70 -44.14
N GLY A 405 -41.37 -13.49 -43.06
CA GLY A 405 -40.47 -14.64 -42.90
C GLY A 405 -40.28 -15.11 -41.47
N TYR A 406 -41.28 -15.78 -40.90
CA TYR A 406 -41.15 -16.58 -39.69
C TYR A 406 -40.13 -17.71 -39.89
N GLY A 407 -39.23 -17.90 -38.93
CA GLY A 407 -38.29 -19.02 -38.89
C GLY A 407 -37.50 -19.04 -37.58
N GLY A 408 -38.11 -19.61 -36.53
CA GLY A 408 -37.46 -19.83 -35.24
C GLY A 408 -36.34 -20.84 -35.36
N VAL A 409 -35.15 -20.47 -34.86
CA VAL A 409 -33.98 -21.34 -34.73
C VAL A 409 -33.62 -21.41 -33.23
N PRO A 410 -33.40 -22.60 -32.64
CA PRO A 410 -33.20 -22.72 -31.21
C PRO A 410 -31.86 -22.13 -30.77
N ALA A 411 -31.90 -21.44 -29.62
CA ALA A 411 -30.75 -20.84 -28.96
C ALA A 411 -29.73 -21.92 -28.56
N GLY A 412 -28.60 -21.95 -29.28
CA GLY A 412 -27.37 -22.61 -28.83
C GLY A 412 -26.54 -21.67 -27.94
N PRO A 413 -25.69 -22.21 -27.04
CA PRO A 413 -24.88 -21.41 -26.15
C PRO A 413 -23.88 -20.57 -26.94
N SER A 414 -24.02 -19.25 -26.89
CA SER A 414 -23.11 -18.30 -27.51
C SER A 414 -21.78 -18.25 -26.76
N VAL A 415 -20.90 -19.21 -27.04
CA VAL A 415 -19.47 -19.04 -26.81
C VAL A 415 -18.96 -18.13 -27.93
N GLN A 416 -18.94 -16.82 -27.70
CA GLN A 416 -18.14 -15.92 -28.52
C GLN A 416 -16.67 -16.29 -28.30
N LYS A 417 -16.16 -17.24 -29.09
CA LYS A 417 -14.73 -17.39 -29.34
C LYS A 417 -14.30 -16.11 -30.04
N GLY A 418 -13.96 -15.09 -29.25
CA GLY A 418 -13.38 -13.85 -29.73
C GLY A 418 -12.25 -14.18 -30.68
N VAL A 419 -12.24 -13.52 -31.84
CA VAL A 419 -11.15 -13.66 -32.81
C VAL A 419 -9.83 -13.39 -32.04
N PRO A 420 -8.85 -14.32 -32.08
CA PRO A 420 -7.60 -14.16 -31.36
C PRO A 420 -7.02 -12.77 -31.64
N ALA A 421 -6.65 -12.02 -30.60
CA ALA A 421 -6.13 -10.67 -30.75
C ALA A 421 -4.92 -10.63 -31.70
N LEU A 422 -4.17 -11.74 -31.79
CA LEU A 422 -3.08 -11.97 -32.75
C LEU A 422 -3.47 -11.66 -34.21
N ASN A 423 -4.72 -11.92 -34.61
CA ASN A 423 -5.21 -11.65 -35.98
C ASN A 423 -5.29 -10.15 -36.31
N ARG A 424 -5.16 -9.27 -35.31
CA ARG A 424 -5.05 -7.83 -35.54
C ARG A 424 -3.65 -7.42 -35.99
N LEU A 425 -2.61 -8.21 -35.71
CA LEU A 425 -1.27 -7.99 -36.27
C LEU A 425 -1.36 -8.11 -37.81
N ARG A 426 -0.58 -7.31 -38.53
CA ARG A 426 -0.55 -7.30 -40.00
C ARG A 426 0.86 -7.56 -40.51
N GLY A 427 0.95 -8.09 -41.74
CA GLY A 427 2.22 -8.25 -42.44
C GLY A 427 3.20 -9.21 -41.77
N ILE A 428 4.49 -8.87 -41.85
CA ILE A 428 5.60 -9.70 -41.36
C ILE A 428 5.49 -9.95 -39.85
N LEU A 429 4.98 -8.97 -39.09
CA LEU A 429 4.82 -9.09 -37.65
C LEU A 429 3.81 -10.17 -37.25
N ALA A 430 2.72 -10.32 -38.00
CA ALA A 430 1.72 -11.36 -37.78
C ALA A 430 2.30 -12.75 -38.04
N GLN A 431 3.00 -12.89 -39.18
CA GLN A 431 3.69 -14.14 -39.53
C GLN A 431 4.71 -14.51 -38.46
N ARG A 432 5.53 -13.55 -38.00
CA ARG A 432 6.55 -13.81 -36.99
C ARG A 432 5.97 -14.24 -35.65
N ALA A 433 4.85 -13.65 -35.25
CA ALA A 433 4.16 -14.05 -34.02
C ALA A 433 3.57 -15.46 -34.12
N GLN A 434 3.02 -15.83 -35.28
CA GLN A 434 2.55 -17.19 -35.55
C GLN A 434 3.70 -18.21 -35.59
N ASP A 435 4.83 -17.88 -36.22
CA ASP A 435 6.03 -18.74 -36.24
C ASP A 435 6.55 -18.98 -34.81
N LEU A 436 6.57 -17.93 -33.98
CA LEU A 436 6.98 -18.02 -32.58
C LEU A 436 6.04 -18.92 -31.76
N LEU A 437 4.72 -18.81 -31.98
CA LEU A 437 3.73 -19.69 -31.36
C LEU A 437 3.90 -21.15 -31.79
N ALA A 438 4.22 -21.40 -33.07
CA ALA A 438 4.51 -22.74 -33.55
C ALA A 438 5.79 -23.31 -32.92
N GLN A 439 6.87 -22.51 -32.86
CA GLN A 439 8.17 -22.89 -32.30
C GLN A 439 8.10 -23.19 -30.80
N GLN A 440 7.35 -22.38 -30.05
CA GLN A 440 7.23 -22.51 -28.58
C GLN A 440 5.84 -22.97 -28.12
N SER A 441 5.15 -23.79 -28.92
CA SER A 441 3.77 -24.23 -28.66
C SER A 441 3.55 -24.96 -27.33
N HIS A 442 4.63 -25.49 -26.73
CA HIS A 442 4.59 -26.13 -25.41
C HIS A 442 4.43 -25.13 -24.24
N VAL A 443 4.78 -23.85 -24.43
CA VAL A 443 4.70 -22.80 -23.38
C VAL A 443 3.87 -21.60 -23.84
N LEU A 444 4.02 -21.15 -25.09
CA LEU A 444 3.25 -20.06 -25.67
C LEU A 444 1.91 -20.54 -26.22
N ARG A 445 0.87 -19.73 -26.00
CA ARG A 445 -0.49 -19.91 -26.51
C ARG A 445 -0.99 -18.59 -27.07
N ASP A 446 -1.97 -18.63 -27.96
CA ASP A 446 -2.56 -17.43 -28.55
C ASP A 446 -3.09 -16.45 -27.48
N SER A 447 -3.60 -16.97 -26.37
CA SER A 447 -4.08 -16.19 -25.23
C SER A 447 -2.99 -15.37 -24.53
N HIS A 448 -1.71 -15.65 -24.77
CA HIS A 448 -0.61 -14.86 -24.23
C HIS A 448 -0.34 -13.57 -25.03
N PHE A 449 -0.87 -13.48 -26.25
CA PHE A 449 -0.89 -12.27 -27.07
C PHE A 449 -2.26 -11.60 -26.93
N ASP A 450 -2.55 -11.09 -25.73
CA ASP A 450 -3.80 -10.36 -25.48
C ASP A 450 -3.88 -9.04 -26.26
N GLU A 451 -5.04 -8.37 -26.21
CA GLU A 451 -5.25 -7.12 -26.94
C GLU A 451 -4.24 -6.03 -26.58
N VAL A 452 -3.77 -6.01 -25.33
CA VAL A 452 -2.81 -5.03 -24.84
C VAL A 452 -1.44 -5.31 -25.45
N VAL A 453 -0.95 -6.53 -25.38
CA VAL A 453 0.33 -6.94 -25.99
C VAL A 453 0.32 -6.63 -27.49
N VAL A 454 -0.74 -7.02 -28.20
CA VAL A 454 -0.86 -6.79 -29.65
C VAL A 454 -0.91 -5.30 -29.98
N SER A 455 -1.72 -4.51 -29.26
CA SER A 455 -1.79 -3.06 -29.46
C SER A 455 -0.44 -2.38 -29.20
N GLN A 456 0.32 -2.87 -28.22
CA GLN A 456 1.60 -2.27 -27.85
C GLN A 456 2.72 -2.65 -28.83
N LEU A 457 2.70 -3.88 -29.39
CA LEU A 457 3.57 -4.29 -30.49
C LEU A 457 3.33 -3.44 -31.75
N GLN A 458 2.07 -3.16 -32.11
CA GLN A 458 1.72 -2.31 -33.26
C GLN A 458 2.17 -0.86 -33.11
N LYS A 459 2.39 -0.38 -31.88
CA LYS A 459 2.87 0.98 -31.60
C LYS A 459 4.39 1.11 -31.70
N LEU A 460 5.13 0.00 -31.76
CA LEU A 460 6.57 0.02 -31.98
C LEU A 460 6.88 0.16 -33.48
N PRO A 461 8.02 0.78 -33.85
CA PRO A 461 8.57 0.61 -35.18
C PRO A 461 8.67 -0.88 -35.53
N GLU A 462 8.33 -1.24 -36.76
CA GLU A 462 8.21 -2.66 -37.16
C GLU A 462 9.47 -3.48 -36.84
N HIS A 463 10.66 -2.90 -37.08
CA HIS A 463 11.93 -3.55 -36.76
C HIS A 463 12.12 -3.80 -35.25
N GLU A 464 11.66 -2.89 -34.38
CA GLU A 464 11.72 -3.10 -32.92
C GLU A 464 10.71 -4.16 -32.47
N ALA A 465 9.50 -4.16 -33.04
CA ALA A 465 8.49 -5.17 -32.74
C ALA A 465 8.99 -6.58 -33.11
N MET A 466 9.69 -6.70 -34.23
CA MET A 466 10.33 -7.95 -34.67
C MET A 466 11.43 -8.40 -33.70
N GLU A 467 12.23 -7.47 -33.18
CA GLU A 467 13.27 -7.74 -32.18
C GLU A 467 12.68 -8.16 -30.83
N VAL A 468 11.57 -7.56 -30.41
CA VAL A 468 10.81 -8.00 -29.23
C VAL A 468 10.38 -9.47 -29.38
N LEU A 469 9.78 -9.83 -30.52
CA LEU A 469 9.37 -11.23 -30.77
C LEU A 469 10.58 -12.17 -30.84
N ALA A 470 11.70 -11.72 -31.41
CA ALA A 470 12.94 -12.50 -31.43
C ALA A 470 13.54 -12.69 -30.03
N GLU A 471 13.50 -11.67 -29.16
CA GLU A 471 13.92 -11.79 -27.75
C GLU A 471 13.03 -12.76 -26.97
N VAL A 472 11.71 -12.68 -27.13
CA VAL A 472 10.78 -13.66 -26.54
C VAL A 472 11.12 -15.08 -27.02
N GLY A 473 11.45 -15.26 -28.30
CA GLY A 473 11.87 -16.54 -28.86
C GLY A 473 13.20 -17.09 -28.34
N ARG A 474 14.10 -16.22 -27.88
CA ARG A 474 15.41 -16.60 -27.31
C ARG A 474 15.34 -16.98 -25.83
N HIS A 475 14.33 -16.50 -25.11
CA HIS A 475 14.23 -16.72 -23.68
C HIS A 475 13.48 -18.02 -23.36
N GLU A 476 13.98 -18.77 -22.38
CA GLU A 476 13.27 -19.93 -21.84
C GLU A 476 12.09 -19.43 -20.99
N LEU A 477 10.87 -19.64 -21.49
CA LEU A 477 9.65 -19.18 -20.82
C LEU A 477 9.12 -20.17 -19.77
N VAL A 478 9.82 -21.30 -19.56
CA VAL A 478 9.47 -22.29 -18.55
C VAL A 478 9.58 -21.66 -17.16
N GLY A 479 8.50 -21.69 -16.40
CA GLY A 479 8.43 -21.09 -15.06
C GLY A 479 8.02 -19.60 -15.03
N VAL A 480 7.83 -18.95 -16.18
CA VAL A 480 7.27 -17.60 -16.24
C VAL A 480 5.77 -17.65 -15.90
N LYS A 481 5.41 -17.21 -14.69
CA LYS A 481 4.02 -17.27 -14.19
C LYS A 481 3.02 -16.41 -14.98
N ASN A 482 3.48 -15.33 -15.62
CA ASN A 482 2.63 -14.40 -16.35
C ASN A 482 3.33 -13.93 -17.64
N ILE A 483 3.12 -14.68 -18.71
CA ILE A 483 3.76 -14.47 -20.01
C ILE A 483 3.34 -13.12 -20.65
N PRO A 484 2.05 -12.69 -20.68
CA PRO A 484 1.69 -11.36 -21.19
C PRO A 484 2.46 -10.22 -20.51
N ALA A 485 2.57 -10.25 -19.17
CA ALA A 485 3.32 -9.24 -18.43
C ALA A 485 4.83 -9.27 -18.74
N TYR A 486 5.37 -10.47 -18.99
CA TYR A 486 6.76 -10.65 -19.41
C TYR A 486 7.03 -10.04 -20.79
N ILE A 487 6.18 -10.34 -21.78
CA ILE A 487 6.26 -9.76 -23.13
C ILE A 487 6.14 -8.22 -23.04
N MET A 488 5.19 -7.72 -22.24
CA MET A 488 5.05 -6.29 -21.98
C MET A 488 6.31 -5.66 -21.35
N GLY A 489 7.02 -6.40 -20.49
CA GLY A 489 8.29 -5.97 -19.91
C GLY A 489 9.37 -5.73 -20.97
N ILE A 490 9.45 -6.62 -21.98
CA ILE A 490 10.36 -6.49 -23.12
C ILE A 490 9.92 -5.30 -23.99
N ILE A 491 8.65 -5.20 -24.36
CA ILE A 491 8.10 -4.07 -25.13
C ILE A 491 8.45 -2.72 -24.47
N ASN A 492 8.22 -2.59 -23.17
CA ASN A 492 8.50 -1.36 -22.42
C ASN A 492 10.00 -1.04 -22.33
N ARG A 493 10.89 -2.02 -22.52
CA ARG A 493 12.34 -1.79 -22.59
C ARG A 493 12.73 -1.15 -23.92
N TYR A 494 12.21 -1.68 -25.03
CA TYR A 494 12.40 -1.09 -26.36
C TYR A 494 11.82 0.31 -26.46
N LYS A 495 10.62 0.55 -25.92
CA LYS A 495 10.01 1.90 -25.86
C LYS A 495 10.86 2.94 -25.12
N ARG A 496 11.66 2.52 -24.16
CA ARG A 496 12.54 3.40 -23.38
C ARG A 496 13.89 3.65 -24.05
N GLY A 497 14.12 3.09 -25.24
CA GLY A 497 15.42 3.16 -25.91
C GLY A 497 16.54 2.50 -25.10
N SER A 498 16.20 1.63 -24.14
CA SER A 498 17.20 0.92 -23.34
C SER A 498 17.89 -0.09 -24.25
N SER A 499 19.21 0.06 -24.38
CA SER A 499 20.07 -0.74 -25.25
C SER A 499 19.78 -2.23 -25.11
N ARG A 500 19.76 -2.92 -26.26
CA ARG A 500 19.60 -4.38 -26.38
C ARG A 500 20.48 -5.09 -25.34
N PRO A 501 19.99 -6.07 -24.58
CA PRO A 501 20.88 -6.96 -23.84
C PRO A 501 21.79 -7.66 -24.86
N GLY A 502 23.08 -7.29 -24.82
CA GLY A 502 24.24 -7.82 -25.55
C GLY A 502 24.00 -8.72 -26.76
N TYR A 503 24.42 -8.24 -27.93
CA TYR A 503 25.12 -9.13 -28.87
C TYR A 503 26.43 -9.61 -28.24
#